data_AF-A0A291L0W5-F1
#
_entry.id   AF-A0A291L0W5-F1
#
_cell.length_a   1.000
_cell.length_b   1.000
_cell.length_c   1.000
_cell.angle_alpha   90.00
_cell.angle_beta   90.00
_cell.angle_gamma   90.00
#
_symmetry.space_group_name_H-M   'P 1'
#
loop_
_entity.id
_entity.type
_entity.pdbx_description
1 polymer ?
#
loop_
_entity_poly.entity_id
_entity_poly.type
_entity_poly.pdbx_seq_one_letter_code
_entity_poly.pdbx_strand_id
1 'polypeptide(L)'
;MSGEELQAVTLDKKSGQWGNRQESGDSSALRQLLTHVPDIVINCDHKKAMPRVKHMMGVCMFADISGFTSLCETYSLKASEAESCGTDKLTFTLNTYLGKIIEDILKHGGDVLKFAGDALLALWKAGHGGNSDDLTLLINKAIICSIAIQEECDNYMTDVGV
;
A
#
# COMPACT_ATOMS: atom_id res chain seq x y z
N MET A 1 22.15 -21.15 15.42
CA MET A 1 21.24 -21.24 16.57
C MET A 1 20.03 -20.38 16.24
N SER A 2 19.01 -21.02 15.71
CA SER A 2 17.74 -20.43 15.25
C SER A 2 16.93 -19.97 16.46
N GLY A 3 16.50 -18.71 16.46
CA GLY A 3 15.52 -18.20 17.40
C GLY A 3 14.12 -18.65 16.97
N GLU A 4 13.44 -19.41 17.83
CA GLU A 4 12.04 -19.80 17.66
C GLU A 4 11.12 -18.61 17.96
N GLU A 5 10.23 -18.28 17.01
CA GLU A 5 9.13 -17.36 17.21
C GLU A 5 8.11 -17.93 18.21
N LEU A 6 7.85 -17.18 19.27
CA LEU A 6 6.84 -17.50 20.28
C LEU A 6 5.44 -17.30 19.70
N GLN A 7 4.74 -18.38 19.37
CA GLN A 7 3.31 -18.36 19.09
C GLN A 7 2.53 -18.08 20.38
N ALA A 8 1.62 -17.11 20.33
CA ALA A 8 0.79 -16.72 21.47
C ALA A 8 -0.27 -17.80 21.76
N VAL A 9 -0.14 -18.46 22.91
CA VAL A 9 -1.10 -19.45 23.41
C VAL A 9 -2.07 -18.77 24.39
N THR A 10 -3.37 -18.86 24.15
CA THR A 10 -4.40 -18.43 25.10
C THR A 10 -5.26 -19.62 25.54
N LEU A 11 -5.48 -19.74 26.85
CA LEU A 11 -6.20 -20.82 27.52
C LEU A 11 -7.70 -20.83 27.15
N ASP A 12 -8.17 -21.91 26.52
CA ASP A 12 -9.61 -22.22 26.46
C ASP A 12 -10.04 -22.91 27.76
N LYS A 13 -10.87 -22.21 28.56
CA LYS A 13 -11.24 -22.61 29.94
C LYS A 13 -12.20 -23.80 30.03
N LYS A 14 -12.52 -24.49 28.93
CA LYS A 14 -13.54 -25.55 28.93
C LYS A 14 -13.10 -26.97 28.60
N SER A 15 -11.84 -27.22 28.21
CA SER A 15 -11.44 -28.59 27.82
C SER A 15 -10.01 -29.02 28.19
N GLY A 16 -9.18 -28.13 28.76
CA GLY A 16 -7.84 -28.51 29.24
C GLY A 16 -6.89 -29.09 28.17
N GLN A 17 -7.23 -28.98 26.89
CA GLN A 17 -6.43 -29.45 25.76
C GLN A 17 -5.85 -28.26 25.00
N TRP A 18 -4.56 -28.34 24.69
CA TRP A 18 -3.86 -27.42 23.82
C TRP A 18 -4.21 -27.78 22.38
N GLY A 19 -5.30 -27.22 21.87
CA GLY A 19 -5.66 -27.34 20.46
C GLY A 19 -4.88 -26.31 19.64
N ASN A 20 -4.04 -26.76 18.71
CA ASN A 20 -3.54 -25.91 17.64
C ASN A 20 -4.74 -25.44 16.81
N ARG A 21 -5.14 -24.18 16.97
CA ARG A 21 -6.12 -23.57 16.07
C ARG A 21 -5.42 -23.31 14.74
N GLN A 22 -5.59 -24.23 13.79
CA GLN A 22 -5.28 -23.97 12.39
C GLN A 22 -6.05 -22.72 11.96
N GLU A 23 -5.35 -21.61 11.71
CA GLU A 23 -5.92 -20.54 10.91
C GLU A 23 -6.34 -21.16 9.57
N SER A 24 -7.64 -21.11 9.27
CA SER A 24 -8.20 -21.66 8.04
C SER A 24 -7.52 -20.99 6.84
N GLY A 25 -6.88 -21.77 5.95
CA GLY A 25 -6.15 -21.24 4.78
C GLY A 25 -6.96 -20.28 3.90
N ASP A 26 -8.29 -20.35 3.97
CA ASP A 26 -9.24 -19.44 3.31
C ASP A 26 -9.08 -17.97 3.77
N SER A 27 -8.73 -17.74 5.04
CA SER A 27 -8.50 -16.39 5.58
C SER A 27 -7.20 -15.77 5.05
N SER A 28 -6.17 -16.58 4.79
CA SER A 28 -4.90 -16.11 4.23
C SER A 28 -5.08 -15.69 2.77
N ALA A 29 -5.75 -16.51 1.96
CA ALA A 29 -6.02 -16.19 0.56
C ALA A 29 -6.87 -14.92 0.43
N LEU A 30 -7.90 -14.77 1.28
CA LEU A 30 -8.71 -13.56 1.31
C LEU A 30 -7.87 -12.32 1.66
N ARG A 31 -7.01 -12.39 2.69
CA ARG A 31 -6.12 -11.28 3.06
C ARG A 31 -5.20 -10.86 1.91
N GLN A 32 -4.66 -11.82 1.16
CA GLN A 32 -3.86 -11.54 -0.04
C GLN A 32 -4.67 -10.85 -1.13
N LEU A 33 -5.92 -11.26 -1.37
CA LEU A 33 -6.76 -10.58 -2.37
C LEU A 33 -7.11 -9.15 -1.95
N LEU A 34 -7.30 -8.90 -0.66
CA LEU A 34 -7.63 -7.58 -0.14
C LEU A 34 -6.49 -6.56 -0.34
N THR A 35 -5.22 -6.98 -0.45
CA THR A 35 -4.11 -6.04 -0.69
C THR A 35 -4.16 -5.39 -2.08
N HIS A 36 -4.94 -5.95 -3.01
CA HIS A 36 -5.10 -5.42 -4.36
C HIS A 36 -6.28 -4.46 -4.52
N VAL A 37 -7.03 -4.20 -3.44
CA VAL A 37 -8.30 -3.48 -3.48
C VAL A 37 -8.29 -2.35 -2.44
N PRO A 38 -8.55 -1.09 -2.81
CA PRO A 38 -8.59 0.02 -1.87
C PRO A 38 -9.65 -0.17 -0.77
N ASP A 39 -9.43 0.43 0.40
CA ASP A 39 -10.34 0.33 1.54
C ASP A 39 -11.73 0.88 1.21
N ILE A 40 -11.83 1.89 0.34
CA ILE A 40 -13.12 2.40 -0.14
C ILE A 40 -13.95 1.33 -0.88
N VAL A 41 -13.31 0.39 -1.58
CA VAL A 41 -13.97 -0.71 -2.27
C VAL A 41 -14.24 -1.85 -1.31
N ILE A 42 -13.33 -2.18 -0.40
CA ILE A 42 -13.54 -3.23 0.62
C ILE A 42 -14.73 -2.88 1.52
N ASN A 43 -14.83 -1.63 1.95
CA ASN A 43 -15.85 -1.17 2.91
C ASN A 43 -17.16 -0.72 2.23
N CYS A 44 -17.37 -1.06 0.96
CA CYS A 44 -18.56 -0.65 0.24
C CYS A 44 -19.72 -1.66 0.41
N ASP A 45 -20.96 -1.21 0.16
CA ASP A 45 -22.11 -2.12 0.14
C ASP A 45 -22.18 -2.88 -1.19
N HIS A 46 -21.71 -4.13 -1.16
CA HIS A 46 -21.67 -5.03 -2.31
C HIS A 46 -23.02 -5.64 -2.70
N LYS A 47 -24.10 -5.41 -1.93
CA LYS A 47 -25.44 -5.95 -2.27
C LYS A 47 -26.18 -5.09 -3.31
N LYS A 48 -25.72 -3.86 -3.53
CA LYS A 48 -26.33 -2.92 -4.48
C LYS A 48 -25.97 -3.27 -5.94
N ALA A 49 -26.95 -3.15 -6.83
CA ALA A 49 -26.77 -3.38 -8.26
C ALA A 49 -25.77 -2.39 -8.91
N MET A 50 -25.10 -2.83 -9.97
CA MET A 50 -24.15 -2.04 -10.76
C MET A 50 -24.84 -1.33 -11.95
N PRO A 51 -24.33 -0.16 -12.41
CA PRO A 51 -23.20 0.60 -11.85
C PRO A 51 -23.58 1.33 -10.55
N ARG A 52 -22.65 1.41 -9.61
CA ARG A 52 -22.83 2.20 -8.39
C ARG A 52 -22.06 3.51 -8.46
N VAL A 53 -22.72 4.59 -8.08
CA VAL A 53 -22.11 5.91 -7.89
C VAL A 53 -22.25 6.29 -6.41
N LYS A 54 -21.17 6.78 -5.81
CA LYS A 54 -21.16 7.31 -4.44
C LYS A 54 -20.45 8.66 -4.44
N HIS A 55 -21.14 9.69 -3.99
CA HIS A 55 -20.55 10.99 -3.75
C HIS A 55 -19.87 11.01 -2.38
N MET A 56 -18.72 11.67 -2.30
CA MET A 56 -17.96 11.84 -1.07
C MET A 56 -17.09 13.08 -1.15
N MET A 57 -16.71 13.57 0.03
CA MET A 57 -15.73 14.63 0.21
C MET A 57 -14.43 14.03 0.74
N GLY A 58 -13.31 14.61 0.35
CA GLY A 58 -11.99 14.18 0.79
C GLY A 58 -10.89 15.00 0.12
N VAL A 59 -9.65 14.69 0.48
CA VAL A 59 -8.44 15.27 -0.10
C VAL A 59 -7.75 14.19 -0.90
N CYS A 60 -7.41 14.49 -2.16
CA CYS A 60 -6.67 13.58 -3.02
C CYS A 60 -5.21 14.02 -3.12
N MET A 61 -4.31 13.05 -3.11
CA MET A 61 -2.92 13.23 -3.53
C MET A 61 -2.71 12.47 -4.82
N PHE A 62 -2.12 13.13 -5.82
CA PHE A 62 -1.65 12.52 -7.04
C PHE A 62 -0.14 12.72 -7.09
N ALA A 63 0.61 11.63 -6.90
CA ALA A 63 2.06 11.65 -6.83
C ALA A 63 2.63 11.01 -8.10
N ASP A 64 3.45 11.76 -8.82
CA ASP A 64 4.19 11.29 -10.00
C ASP A 64 5.60 10.85 -9.59
N ILE A 65 6.08 9.73 -10.13
CA ILE A 65 7.38 9.16 -9.80
C ILE A 65 8.35 9.48 -10.93
N SER A 66 9.12 10.54 -10.70
CA SER A 66 10.19 10.94 -11.62
C SER A 66 11.18 9.79 -11.88
N GLY A 67 11.60 9.63 -13.13
CA GLY A 67 12.61 8.63 -13.49
C GLY A 67 12.09 7.20 -13.62
N PHE A 68 10.81 6.92 -13.32
CA PHE A 68 10.23 5.57 -13.40
C PHE A 68 10.44 4.92 -14.78
N THR A 69 10.13 5.64 -15.85
CA THR A 69 10.28 5.13 -17.23
C THR A 69 11.76 4.85 -17.55
N SER A 70 12.66 5.77 -17.22
CA SER A 70 14.11 5.60 -17.42
C SER A 70 14.67 4.43 -16.62
N LEU A 71 14.17 4.22 -15.40
CA LEU A 71 14.53 3.08 -14.56
C LEU A 71 14.12 1.76 -15.24
N CYS A 72 12.87 1.67 -15.71
CA CYS A 72 12.36 0.49 -16.42
C CYS A 72 13.17 0.16 -17.67
N GLU A 73 13.49 1.17 -18.48
CA GLU A 73 14.32 1.01 -19.69
C GLU A 73 15.73 0.53 -19.33
N THR A 74 16.35 1.12 -18.31
CA THR A 74 17.73 0.79 -17.90
C THR A 74 17.84 -0.66 -17.42
N TYR A 75 16.91 -1.14 -16.60
CA TYR A 75 16.90 -2.55 -16.19
C TYR A 75 16.58 -3.50 -17.35
N SER A 76 15.73 -3.09 -18.29
CA SER A 76 15.41 -3.89 -19.47
C SER A 76 16.64 -4.10 -20.37
N LEU A 77 17.45 -3.05 -20.56
CA LEU A 77 18.72 -3.14 -21.30
C LEU A 77 19.73 -4.03 -20.56
N LYS A 78 19.91 -3.84 -19.25
CA LYS A 78 20.85 -4.64 -18.44
C LYS A 78 20.46 -6.13 -18.37
N ALA A 79 19.17 -6.46 -18.47
CA ALA A 79 18.70 -7.84 -18.55
C ALA A 79 19.18 -8.58 -19.81
N SER A 80 19.51 -7.84 -20.88
CA SER A 80 19.95 -8.41 -22.15
C SER A 80 21.47 -8.65 -22.26
N GLU A 81 22.26 -8.07 -21.35
CA GLU A 81 23.74 -8.07 -21.42
C GLU A 81 24.41 -9.08 -20.47
N ALA A 82 23.73 -9.55 -19.42
CA ALA A 82 24.25 -10.55 -18.47
C ALA A 82 23.12 -11.45 -17.93
N GLU A 83 23.45 -12.71 -17.61
CA GLU A 83 22.56 -13.79 -17.13
C GLU A 83 21.43 -13.32 -16.17
N SER A 84 20.26 -13.09 -16.78
CA SER A 84 18.86 -13.20 -16.30
C SER A 84 18.50 -12.80 -14.86
N CYS A 85 18.53 -11.51 -14.51
CA CYS A 85 17.83 -11.02 -13.30
C CYS A 85 17.34 -9.55 -13.38
N GLY A 86 17.34 -8.91 -14.55
CA GLY A 86 16.99 -7.48 -14.66
C GLY A 86 15.55 -7.15 -14.22
N THR A 87 14.58 -7.99 -14.59
CA THR A 87 13.16 -7.82 -14.20
C THR A 87 12.94 -7.99 -12.70
N ASP A 88 13.62 -8.94 -12.08
CA ASP A 88 13.49 -9.19 -10.64
C ASP A 88 14.10 -8.03 -9.84
N LYS A 89 15.25 -7.51 -10.28
CA LYS A 89 15.87 -6.32 -9.67
C LYS A 89 15.02 -5.07 -9.83
N LEU A 90 14.46 -4.83 -11.03
CA LEU A 90 13.50 -3.74 -11.25
C LEU A 90 12.32 -3.85 -10.28
N THR A 91 11.71 -5.03 -10.20
CA THR A 91 10.56 -5.30 -9.34
C THR A 91 10.91 -5.09 -7.86
N PHE A 92 12.07 -5.57 -7.42
CA PHE A 92 12.56 -5.39 -6.07
C PHE A 92 12.78 -3.92 -5.72
N THR A 93 13.47 -3.16 -6.58
CA THR A 93 13.74 -1.73 -6.40
C THR A 93 12.44 -0.93 -6.38
N LEU A 94 11.54 -1.17 -7.33
CA LEU A 94 10.24 -0.50 -7.39
C LEU A 94 9.38 -0.81 -6.17
N ASN A 95 9.26 -2.08 -5.76
CA ASN A 95 8.45 -2.44 -4.61
C ASN A 95 9.04 -1.90 -3.29
N THR A 96 10.36 -1.79 -3.19
CA THR A 96 11.01 -1.18 -2.01
C THR A 96 10.71 0.32 -1.96
N TYR A 97 10.86 1.02 -3.08
CA TYR A 97 10.59 2.45 -3.18
C TYR A 97 9.11 2.78 -2.96
N LEU A 98 8.21 2.14 -3.73
CA LEU A 98 6.77 2.29 -3.59
C LEU A 98 6.28 1.87 -2.20
N GLY A 99 6.89 0.84 -1.61
CA GLY A 99 6.57 0.37 -0.27
C GLY A 99 6.69 1.47 0.78
N LYS A 100 7.77 2.27 0.72
CA LYS A 100 7.98 3.42 1.62
C LYS A 100 6.89 4.48 1.46
N ILE A 101 6.60 4.85 0.21
CA ILE A 101 5.55 5.83 -0.11
C ILE A 101 4.19 5.36 0.42
N ILE A 102 3.83 4.10 0.15
CA ILE A 102 2.56 3.51 0.60
C ILE A 102 2.51 3.47 2.13
N GLU A 103 3.61 3.10 2.80
CA GLU A 103 3.68 3.06 4.25
C GLU A 103 3.39 4.44 4.86
N ASP A 104 3.96 5.51 4.31
CA ASP A 104 3.67 6.88 4.76
C ASP A 104 2.23 7.30 4.52
N ILE A 105 1.66 6.98 3.35
CA ILE A 105 0.24 7.26 3.06
C ILE A 105 -0.66 6.59 4.10
N LEU A 106 -0.44 5.30 4.37
CA LEU A 106 -1.23 4.53 5.33
C LEU A 106 -1.04 5.05 6.76
N LYS A 107 0.20 5.38 7.18
CA LYS A 107 0.50 5.97 8.49
C LYS A 107 -0.26 7.27 8.74
N HIS A 108 -0.42 8.10 7.70
CA HIS A 108 -1.16 9.36 7.77
C HIS A 108 -2.66 9.20 7.54
N GLY A 109 -3.17 7.96 7.42
CA GLY A 109 -4.59 7.64 7.30
C GLY A 109 -5.18 7.87 5.91
N GLY A 110 -4.34 7.84 4.87
CA GLY A 110 -4.77 7.82 3.47
C GLY A 110 -5.07 6.40 2.99
N ASP A 111 -5.84 6.30 1.91
CA ASP A 111 -6.14 5.06 1.18
C ASP A 111 -5.51 5.14 -0.21
N VAL A 112 -4.74 4.14 -0.61
CA VAL A 112 -4.13 4.08 -1.95
C VAL A 112 -5.16 3.55 -2.93
N LEU A 113 -5.65 4.42 -3.80
CA LEU A 113 -6.75 4.10 -4.72
C LEU A 113 -6.28 3.37 -5.98
N LYS A 114 -5.15 3.80 -6.54
CA LYS A 114 -4.71 3.34 -7.86
C LYS A 114 -3.23 3.61 -8.10
N PHE A 115 -2.59 2.65 -8.74
CA PHE A 115 -1.33 2.85 -9.48
C PHE A 115 -1.67 3.04 -10.96
N ALA A 116 -1.16 4.09 -11.57
CA ALA A 116 -1.40 4.46 -12.95
C ALA A 116 -0.07 4.73 -13.64
N GLY A 117 0.58 3.66 -14.13
CA GLY A 117 1.91 3.78 -14.71
C GLY A 117 2.93 4.21 -13.67
N ASP A 118 3.48 5.40 -13.86
CA ASP A 118 4.45 6.09 -13.02
C ASP A 118 3.81 6.98 -11.93
N ALA A 119 2.48 7.00 -11.83
CA ALA A 119 1.79 7.79 -10.81
C ALA A 119 0.98 6.95 -9.81
N LEU A 120 0.80 7.51 -8.61
CA LEU A 120 -0.02 6.97 -7.54
C LEU A 120 -1.12 7.97 -7.16
N LEU A 121 -2.34 7.46 -6.98
CA LEU A 121 -3.48 8.22 -6.47
C LEU A 121 -3.85 7.73 -5.07
N ALA A 122 -3.88 8.65 -4.10
CA ALA A 122 -4.32 8.40 -2.73
C ALA A 122 -5.45 9.34 -2.31
N LEU A 123 -6.25 8.91 -1.34
CA LEU A 123 -7.40 9.64 -0.83
C LEU A 123 -7.45 9.63 0.69
N TRP A 124 -7.61 10.82 1.27
CA TRP A 124 -8.05 11.02 2.64
C TRP A 124 -9.54 11.35 2.61
N LYS A 125 -10.37 10.38 2.97
CA LYS A 125 -11.82 10.48 2.90
C LYS A 125 -12.38 11.16 4.17
N ALA A 126 -13.26 12.14 4.00
CA ALA A 126 -13.97 12.78 5.11
C ALA A 126 -14.96 11.83 5.80
N GLY A 127 -15.16 12.07 7.10
CA GLY A 127 -16.15 11.38 7.91
C GLY A 127 -17.59 11.67 7.45
N HIS A 128 -18.55 10.95 8.01
CA HIS A 128 -19.96 11.20 7.70
C HIS A 128 -20.38 12.56 8.29
N GLY A 129 -20.82 13.49 7.43
CA GLY A 129 -21.20 14.85 7.84
C GLY A 129 -20.14 15.93 7.60
N GLY A 130 -19.02 15.58 6.93
CA GLY A 130 -17.87 16.44 6.58
C GLY A 130 -18.08 17.94 6.72
N ASN A 131 -17.72 18.47 7.88
CA ASN A 131 -17.66 19.89 8.15
C ASN A 131 -16.29 20.45 7.70
N SER A 132 -16.17 21.79 7.62
CA SER A 132 -14.95 22.48 7.17
C SER A 132 -13.70 22.11 7.97
N ASP A 133 -13.88 21.85 9.26
CA ASP A 133 -12.78 21.56 10.18
C ASP A 133 -12.20 20.15 9.94
N ASP A 134 -13.04 19.18 9.57
CA ASP A 134 -12.60 17.85 9.13
C ASP A 134 -11.75 17.96 7.86
N LEU A 135 -12.18 18.76 6.88
CA LEU A 135 -11.42 18.92 5.64
C LEU A 135 -10.05 19.58 5.87
N THR A 136 -9.97 20.58 6.75
CA THR A 136 -8.71 21.23 7.11
C THR A 136 -7.72 20.24 7.74
N LEU A 137 -8.20 19.37 8.63
CA LEU A 137 -7.39 18.31 9.21
C LEU A 137 -6.87 17.34 8.13
N LEU A 138 -7.72 16.93 7.19
CA LEU A 138 -7.33 16.03 6.10
C LEU A 138 -6.30 16.67 5.16
N ILE A 139 -6.43 17.97 4.87
CA ILE A 139 -5.45 18.72 4.09
C ILE A 139 -4.10 18.70 4.80
N ASN A 140 -4.07 18.99 6.11
CA ASN A 140 -2.83 18.97 6.89
C ASN A 140 -2.20 17.57 6.91
N LYS A 141 -3.00 16.51 7.06
CA LYS A 141 -2.51 15.12 6.98
C LYS A 141 -1.87 14.81 5.63
N ALA A 142 -2.54 15.17 4.54
CA ALA A 142 -2.02 14.96 3.19
C ALA A 142 -0.72 15.76 2.95
N ILE A 143 -0.64 17.02 3.40
CA ILE A 143 0.58 17.85 3.29
C ILE A 143 1.74 17.26 4.10
N ILE A 144 1.51 16.90 5.35
CA ILE A 144 2.55 16.30 6.21
C ILE A 144 3.02 14.97 5.59
N CYS A 145 2.09 14.16 5.09
CA CYS A 145 2.42 12.93 4.36
C CYS A 145 3.27 13.21 3.12
N SER A 146 2.93 14.22 2.31
CA SER A 146 3.73 14.60 1.14
C SER A 146 5.14 15.02 1.52
N ILE A 147 5.29 15.79 2.60
CA ILE A 147 6.60 16.22 3.09
C ILE A 147 7.42 15.01 3.55
N ALA A 148 6.82 14.10 4.34
CA ALA A 148 7.48 12.88 4.80
C ALA A 148 7.95 12.01 3.63
N ILE A 149 7.08 11.81 2.62
CA ILE A 149 7.43 11.08 1.39
C ILE A 149 8.63 11.73 0.71
N GLN A 150 8.63 13.06 0.55
CA GLN A 150 9.76 13.76 -0.07
C GLN A 150 11.03 13.62 0.77
N GLU A 151 10.96 13.78 2.09
CA GLU A 151 12.14 13.64 2.96
C GLU A 151 12.76 12.22 2.92
N GLU A 152 11.93 11.19 2.78
CA GLU A 152 12.41 9.80 2.71
C GLU A 152 12.80 9.34 1.29
N CYS A 153 12.11 9.83 0.26
CA CYS A 153 12.18 9.29 -1.10
C CYS A 153 12.79 10.26 -2.13
N ASP A 154 13.04 11.53 -1.77
CA ASP A 154 13.73 12.46 -2.67
C ASP A 154 15.16 12.00 -2.96
N ASN A 155 15.57 12.13 -4.24
CA ASN A 155 16.87 11.67 -4.72
C ASN A 155 17.23 10.22 -4.31
N TYR A 156 16.25 9.32 -4.35
CA TYR A 156 16.43 7.92 -4.01
C TYR A 156 17.47 7.25 -4.92
N MET A 157 18.59 6.80 -4.34
CA MET A 157 19.69 6.21 -5.11
C MET A 157 19.39 4.76 -5.48
N THR A 158 19.29 4.48 -6.79
CA THR A 158 19.19 3.11 -7.32
C THR A 158 20.56 2.53 -7.66
N ASP A 159 20.67 1.20 -7.77
CA ASP A 159 21.91 0.52 -8.20
C ASP A 159 22.28 0.80 -9.66
N VAL A 160 21.36 1.41 -10.42
CA VAL A 160 21.56 1.79 -11.81
C VAL A 160 21.78 3.29 -12.01
N GLY A 161 21.78 4.09 -10.93
CA GLY A 161 22.10 5.52 -10.97
C GLY A 161 21.01 6.40 -11.60
N VAL A 162 19.78 5.89 -11.64
CA VAL A 162 18.56 6.64 -11.95
C VAL A 162 17.89 7.05 -10.64
#